data_AF-A0AB37R9G3-F1
#
_entry.id   AF-A0AB37R9G3-F1
#
_cell.length_a   1.000
_cell.length_b   1.000
_cell.length_c   1.000
_cell.angle_alpha   90.00
_cell.angle_beta   90.00
_cell.angle_gamma   90.00
#
_symmetry.space_group_name_H-M   'P 1'
#
loop_
_entity.id
_entity.type
_entity.pdbx_description
1 polymer ?
#
loop_
_entity_poly.entity_id
_entity_poly.type
_entity_poly.pdbx_seq_one_letter_code
_entity_poly.pdbx_strand_id
1 'polypeptide(L)' 'MTQEQDHSQDPEEQGLTEDTLVLDFLAQAGVTERLNRPGTQDVAINRPFEIWVDGPDGWVREDAPWLTY' A
#
# COMPACT_ATOMS: atom_id res chain seq x y z
N MET A 1 43.42 26.57 19.14
CA MET A 1 43.22 26.23 17.72
C MET A 1 42.96 24.74 17.65
N THR A 2 41.68 24.35 17.58
CA THR A 2 40.99 23.82 16.37
C THR A 2 41.41 22.35 16.15
N GLN A 3 40.55 21.35 16.20
CA GLN A 3 39.25 21.22 15.54
C GLN A 3 38.39 20.19 16.26
N GLU A 4 37.12 20.52 16.40
CA GLU A 4 36.01 19.63 16.75
C GLU A 4 35.86 18.55 15.67
N GLN A 5 35.76 17.27 16.06
CA GLN A 5 35.17 16.26 15.18
C GLN A 5 33.72 16.11 15.60
N ASP A 6 32.88 16.87 14.91
CA ASP A 6 31.46 16.66 14.76
C ASP A 6 31.23 15.18 14.44
N HIS A 7 30.73 14.42 15.42
CA HIS A 7 30.04 13.17 15.12
C HIS A 7 28.76 13.58 14.42
N SER A 8 28.87 13.79 13.11
CA SER A 8 27.74 13.92 12.22
C SER A 8 26.85 12.72 12.51
N GLN A 9 25.71 12.99 13.13
CA GLN A 9 24.64 12.03 13.26
C GLN A 9 24.30 11.62 11.83
N ASP A 10 24.63 10.39 11.44
CA ASP A 10 23.95 9.75 10.34
C ASP A 10 22.46 9.89 10.66
N PRO A 11 21.68 10.65 9.87
CA PRO A 11 20.24 10.62 10.04
C PRO A 11 19.90 9.15 9.79
N GLU A 12 19.39 8.49 10.82
CA GLU A 12 18.85 7.16 10.71
C GLU A 12 18.00 7.17 9.44
N GLU A 13 18.47 6.48 8.39
CA GLU A 13 17.56 5.93 7.39
C GLU A 13 16.64 5.05 8.23
N GLN A 14 15.56 5.64 8.75
CA GLN A 14 14.41 4.94 9.26
C GLN A 14 13.69 4.38 8.03
N GLY A 15 14.43 3.57 7.27
CA GLY A 15 13.96 2.82 6.14
C GLY A 15 12.89 1.91 6.68
N LEU A 16 11.64 2.28 6.42
CA LEU A 16 10.48 1.45 6.67
C LEU A 16 10.83 0.04 6.15
N THR A 17 10.65 -0.97 6.99
CA THR A 17 10.93 -2.36 6.60
C THR A 17 10.13 -2.70 5.34
N GLU A 18 10.64 -3.59 4.49
CA GLU A 18 9.97 -3.95 3.22
C GLU A 18 8.50 -4.36 3.44
N ASP A 19 8.20 -5.04 4.56
CA ASP A 19 6.84 -5.39 4.97
C ASP A 19 5.95 -4.16 5.18
N THR A 20 6.50 -3.08 5.78
CA THR A 20 5.79 -1.81 5.98
C THR A 20 5.47 -1.16 4.63
N LEU A 21 6.41 -1.19 3.68
CA LEU A 21 6.21 -0.67 2.33
C LEU A 21 5.14 -1.46 1.56
N VAL A 22 5.10 -2.79 1.72
CA VAL A 22 4.06 -3.63 1.09
C VAL A 22 2.69 -3.35 1.69
N LEU A 23 2.57 -3.25 3.01
CA LEU A 23 1.30 -2.94 3.66
C LEU A 23 0.79 -1.55 3.30
N ASP A 24 1.68 -0.56 3.23
CA ASP A 24 1.37 0.79 2.79
C ASP A 24 0.90 0.80 1.33
N PHE A 25 1.57 0.04 0.46
CA PHE A 25 1.15 -0.12 -0.93
C PHE A 25 -0.26 -0.73 -1.02
N LEU A 26 -0.54 -1.81 -0.29
CA LEU A 26 -1.87 -2.44 -0.29
C LEU A 26 -2.96 -1.50 0.26
N ALA A 27 -2.62 -0.67 1.25
CA ALA A 27 -3.53 0.35 1.77
C ALA A 27 -3.78 1.46 0.73
N GLN A 28 -2.74 1.98 0.09
CA GLN A 28 -2.84 3.02 -0.95
C GLN A 28 -3.58 2.52 -2.20
N ALA A 29 -3.36 1.26 -2.58
CA ALA A 29 -4.10 0.61 -3.66
C ALA A 29 -5.59 0.44 -3.31
N GLY A 30 -5.92 0.47 -2.01
CA GLY A 30 -7.27 0.27 -1.49
C GLY A 30 -7.64 -1.20 -1.30
N VAL A 31 -6.67 -2.13 -1.40
CA VAL A 31 -6.89 -3.57 -1.23
C VAL A 31 -7.25 -3.89 0.22
N THR A 32 -6.53 -3.30 1.18
CA THR A 32 -6.74 -3.52 2.61
C THR A 32 -8.16 -3.16 3.05
N GLU A 33 -8.72 -2.06 2.56
CA GLU A 33 -10.07 -1.63 2.89
C GLU A 33 -11.12 -2.64 2.36
N ARG A 34 -10.96 -3.11 1.13
CA ARG A 34 -11.87 -4.07 0.50
C ARG A 34 -11.88 -5.42 1.17
N LEU A 35 -10.70 -5.95 1.53
CA LEU A 35 -10.58 -7.20 2.27
C LEU A 35 -11.20 -7.12 3.67
N ASN A 36 -11.30 -5.92 4.25
CA ASN A 36 -11.97 -5.71 5.55
C ASN A 36 -13.51 -5.59 5.45
N ARG A 37 -14.08 -5.52 4.24
CA ARG A 37 -15.54 -5.46 4.09
C ARG A 37 -16.15 -6.84 4.36
N PRO A 38 -17.26 -6.91 5.11
CA PRO A 38 -17.94 -8.18 5.37
C PRO A 38 -18.36 -8.87 4.07
N GLY A 39 -17.97 -10.14 3.93
CA GLY A 39 -18.34 -10.96 2.78
C GLY A 39 -17.37 -10.91 1.60
N THR A 40 -16.37 -10.01 1.61
CA THR A 40 -15.28 -10.06 0.62
C THR A 40 -14.47 -11.34 0.81
N GLN A 41 -14.25 -12.07 -0.27
CA GLN A 41 -13.39 -13.25 -0.30
C GLN A 41 -12.03 -12.91 -0.92
N ASP A 42 -12.06 -12.22 -2.07
CA ASP A 42 -10.87 -11.89 -2.85
C ASP A 42 -10.93 -10.47 -3.41
N VAL A 43 -9.75 -9.93 -3.72
CA VAL A 43 -9.56 -8.64 -4.38
C VAL A 43 -8.56 -8.79 -5.52
N ALA A 44 -8.87 -8.25 -6.70
CA ALA A 44 -8.00 -8.31 -7.87
C ALA A 44 -7.83 -6.94 -8.55
N ILE A 45 -6.63 -6.71 -9.09
CA ILE A 45 -6.30 -5.56 -9.93
C ILE A 45 -5.81 -6.12 -11.27
N ASN A 46 -6.57 -5.90 -12.34
CA ASN A 46 -6.28 -6.47 -13.67
C ASN A 46 -5.63 -5.46 -14.62
N ARG A 47 -5.91 -4.17 -14.43
CA ARG A 47 -5.40 -3.05 -15.23
C ARG A 47 -5.61 -1.73 -14.46
N PRO A 48 -4.96 -0.62 -14.87
CA PRO A 48 -5.18 0.68 -14.27
C PRO A 48 -6.66 1.08 -14.20
N PHE A 49 -6.97 1.88 -13.19
CA PHE A 49 -8.24 2.55 -12.92
C PHE A 49 -9.40 1.65 -12.46
N GLU A 50 -9.16 0.36 -12.23
CA GLU A 50 -10.18 -0.56 -11.75
C GLU A 50 -9.66 -1.52 -10.67
N ILE A 51 -10.58 -1.95 -9.83
CA ILE A 51 -10.36 -2.98 -8.81
C ILE A 51 -11.61 -3.87 -8.75
N TRP A 52 -11.39 -5.16 -8.58
CA TRP A 52 -12.45 -6.17 -8.56
C TRP A 52 -12.55 -6.77 -7.18
N VAL A 53 -13.78 -6.94 -6.68
CA VAL A 53 -14.07 -7.52 -5.37
C VAL A 53 -14.94 -8.74 -5.58
N ASP A 54 -14.50 -9.89 -5.08
CA ASP A 54 -15.32 -11.10 -5.03
C ASP A 54 -16.05 -11.20 -3.69
N GLY A 55 -17.34 -11.52 -3.74
CA GLY A 55 -18.21 -11.57 -2.58
C GLY A 55 -19.43 -12.47 -2.80
N PRO A 56 -20.50 -12.30 -2.01
CA PRO A 56 -21.67 -13.18 -2.07
C PRO A 56 -22.38 -13.21 -3.42
N ASP A 57 -22.28 -12.12 -4.18
CA ASP A 57 -22.91 -11.94 -5.50
C ASP A 57 -21.92 -12.19 -6.67
N GLY A 58 -20.73 -12.71 -6.37
CA GLY A 58 -19.62 -12.88 -7.31
C GLY A 58 -18.82 -11.60 -7.54
N TRP A 59 -18.07 -11.57 -8.65
CA TRP A 59 -17.15 -10.50 -8.97
C TRP A 59 -17.85 -9.19 -9.37
N VAL A 60 -17.55 -8.12 -8.63
CA VAL A 60 -18.00 -6.76 -8.91
C VAL A 60 -16.81 -5.87 -9.24
N ARG A 61 -16.90 -5.14 -10.35
CA ARG A 61 -15.93 -4.10 -10.73
C ARG A 61 -16.25 -2.80 -10.00
N GLU A 62 -15.23 -2.20 -9.39
CA GLU A 62 -15.25 -0.86 -8.83
C GLU A 62 -14.28 0.04 -9.60
N ASP A 63 -14.67 1.31 -9.78
CA ASP A 63 -13.76 2.31 -10.30
C ASP A 63 -12.75 2.72 -9.22
N ALA A 64 -11.47 2.75 -9.60
CA ALA A 64 -10.36 3.09 -8.72
C ALA A 64 -9.41 4.07 -9.43
N PRO A 65 -9.82 5.34 -9.64
CA PRO A 65 -9.07 6.30 -10.44
C PRO A 65 -7.65 6.60 -9.93
N TRP A 66 -7.34 6.23 -8.69
CA TRP A 66 -6.00 6.34 -8.10
C TRP A 66 -5.03 5.22 -8.52
N LEU A 67 -5.52 4.07 -8.98
CA LEU A 67 -4.69 2.98 -9.51
C LEU A 67 -4.21 3.33 -10.92
N THR A 68 -3.02 3.91 -11.03
CA THR A 68 -2.50 4.49 -12.29
C THR A 68 -1.39 3.66 -12.95
N TYR A 69 -1.13 2.46 -12.44
CA TYR A 69 0.00 1.59 -12.81
C TYR A 69 -0.46 0.20 -13.23
#